data_AF-A0A2M8DRR1-F1
#
_entry.id   AF-A0A2M8DRR1-F1
#
_cell.length_a   1.000
_cell.length_b   1.000
_cell.length_c   1.000
_cell.angle_alpha   90.00
_cell.angle_beta   90.00
_cell.angle_gamma   90.00
#
_symmetry.space_group_name_H-M   'P 1'
#
loop_
_entity.id
_entity.type
_entity.pdbx_description
1 polymer ?
#
loop_
_entity_poly.entity_id
_entity_poly.type
_entity_poly.pdbx_seq_one_letter_code
_entity_poly.pdbx_strand_id
1 'polypeptide(L)'
;MFKRLKKVKRKALIMLILILAFFIFVLYLYNLDFGKNKEIQYGATFSHKYAKELGLDWQEAYVNVLDDLRIKKLRLMAYWDELEMAQGQYTYQELDWL
;
A
#
# COMPACT_ATOMS: atom_id res chain seq x y z
N MET A 1 -10.61 -61.19 3.52
CA MET A 1 -10.18 -60.43 2.32
C MET A 1 -10.97 -59.13 2.09
N PHE A 2 -12.31 -59.16 2.06
CA PHE A 2 -13.18 -58.00 1.73
C PHE A 2 -13.06 -56.75 2.63
N LYS A 3 -12.78 -56.90 3.94
CA LYS A 3 -12.62 -55.74 4.87
C LYS A 3 -11.41 -54.87 4.52
N ARG A 4 -10.35 -55.46 3.96
CA ARG A 4 -9.10 -54.74 3.59
C ARG A 4 -9.34 -53.85 2.36
N LEU A 5 -10.07 -54.36 1.36
CA LEU A 5 -10.51 -53.59 0.18
C LEU A 5 -11.43 -52.41 0.54
N LYS A 6 -12.39 -52.58 1.46
CA LYS A 6 -13.23 -51.46 1.95
C LYS A 6 -12.41 -50.38 2.67
N LYS A 7 -11.39 -50.76 3.44
CA LYS A 7 -10.47 -49.80 4.10
C LYS A 7 -9.62 -49.02 3.10
N VAL A 8 -9.13 -49.68 2.05
CA VAL A 8 -8.35 -49.03 0.97
C VAL A 8 -9.23 -48.04 0.18
N LYS A 9 -10.44 -48.43 -0.20
CA LYS A 9 -11.40 -47.54 -0.87
C LYS A 9 -11.77 -46.32 0.00
N ARG A 10 -11.95 -46.50 1.31
CA ARG A 10 -12.20 -45.38 2.25
C ARG A 10 -11.01 -44.42 2.35
N LYS A 11 -9.77 -44.93 2.41
CA LYS A 11 -8.56 -44.09 2.41
C LYS A 11 -8.39 -43.32 1.10
N ALA A 12 -8.64 -43.97 -0.04
CA ALA A 12 -8.61 -43.31 -1.35
C ALA A 12 -9.67 -42.20 -1.46
N LEU A 13 -10.87 -42.43 -0.93
CA LEU A 13 -11.92 -41.41 -0.89
C LEU A 13 -11.54 -40.21 -0.02
N ILE A 14 -10.93 -40.45 1.15
CA ILE A 14 -10.44 -39.36 2.03
C ILE A 14 -9.34 -38.55 1.34
N MET A 15 -8.38 -39.21 0.68
CA MET A 15 -7.33 -38.55 -0.09
C MET A 15 -7.92 -37.66 -1.20
N LEU A 16 -8.92 -38.18 -1.93
CA LEU A 16 -9.59 -37.42 -2.99
C LEU A 16 -10.29 -36.16 -2.44
N ILE A 17 -10.97 -36.28 -1.30
CA ILE A 17 -11.64 -35.14 -0.63
C ILE A 17 -10.60 -34.09 -0.20
N LEU A 18 -9.47 -34.52 0.36
CA LEU A 18 -8.41 -33.59 0.78
C LEU A 18 -7.78 -32.87 -0.41
N ILE A 19 -7.54 -33.57 -1.52
CA ILE A 19 -7.04 -32.96 -2.76
C ILE A 19 -8.05 -31.94 -3.28
N LEU A 20 -9.35 -32.29 -3.29
CA LEU A 20 -10.40 -31.38 -3.74
C LEU A 20 -10.50 -30.14 -2.84
N ALA A 21 -10.46 -30.33 -1.52
CA ALA A 21 -10.48 -29.24 -0.55
C ALA A 21 -9.27 -28.32 -0.71
N PHE A 22 -8.08 -28.89 -0.94
CA PHE A 22 -6.87 -28.13 -1.23
C PHE A 22 -7.02 -27.32 -2.53
N PHE A 23 -7.57 -27.93 -3.58
CA PHE A 23 -7.79 -27.25 -4.86
C PHE A 23 -8.76 -26.08 -4.72
N ILE A 24 -9.87 -26.28 -3.98
CA ILE A 24 -10.84 -25.21 -3.66
C ILE A 24 -10.16 -24.11 -2.85
N PHE A 25 -9.32 -24.45 -1.87
CA PHE A 25 -8.58 -23.49 -1.07
C PHE A 25 -7.61 -22.64 -1.91
N VAL A 26 -6.87 -23.27 -2.83
CA VAL A 26 -5.98 -22.55 -3.75
C VAL A 26 -6.78 -21.62 -4.67
N LEU A 27 -7.90 -22.09 -5.22
CA LEU A 27 -8.79 -21.25 -6.04
C LEU A 27 -9.35 -20.07 -5.23
N TYR A 28 -9.73 -20.29 -3.97
CA TYR A 28 -10.17 -19.23 -3.08
C TYR A 28 -9.08 -18.17 -2.87
N LEU A 29 -7.85 -18.59 -2.56
CA LEU A 29 -6.71 -17.67 -2.39
C LEU A 29 -6.38 -16.90 -3.68
N TYR A 30 -6.47 -17.55 -4.84
CA TYR A 30 -6.22 -16.91 -6.14
C TYR A 30 -7.24 -15.82 -6.47
N ASN A 31 -8.48 -15.97 -6.00
CA ASN A 31 -9.55 -14.99 -6.20
C ASN A 31 -9.57 -13.88 -5.13
N LEU A 32 -8.64 -13.88 -4.17
CA LEU A 32 -8.50 -12.75 -3.25
C LEU A 32 -8.01 -11.53 -4.03
N ASP A 33 -8.85 -10.50 -4.10
CA ASP A 33 -8.50 -9.23 -4.70
C ASP A 33 -7.69 -8.39 -3.69
N PHE A 34 -6.38 -8.37 -3.87
CA PHE A 34 -5.46 -7.53 -3.09
C PHE A 34 -5.34 -6.08 -3.63
N GLY A 35 -6.28 -5.63 -4.46
CA GLY A 35 -6.38 -4.24 -4.93
C GLY A 35 -6.20 -4.04 -6.43
N LYS A 36 -6.52 -5.05 -7.25
CA LYS A 36 -6.33 -5.05 -8.71
C LYS A 36 -7.23 -4.09 -9.50
N ASN A 37 -8.14 -3.36 -8.83
CA ASN A 37 -9.10 -2.47 -9.50
C ASN A 37 -9.03 -1.01 -9.04
N LYS A 38 -7.92 -0.56 -8.45
CA LYS A 38 -7.69 0.88 -8.30
C LYS A 38 -7.04 1.37 -9.57
N GLU A 39 -7.73 2.22 -10.32
CA GLU A 39 -7.11 2.98 -11.42
C GLU A 39 -5.80 3.58 -10.92
N ILE A 40 -4.71 3.42 -11.67
CA ILE A 40 -3.41 3.97 -11.30
C ILE A 40 -3.54 5.49 -11.34
N GLN A 41 -3.30 6.11 -10.19
CA GLN A 41 -3.38 7.55 -10.02
C GLN A 41 -1.97 8.13 -10.04
N TYR A 42 -1.62 8.83 -11.11
CA TYR A 42 -0.33 9.48 -11.25
C TYR A 42 -0.27 10.77 -10.43
N GLY A 43 0.90 11.04 -9.88
CA GLY A 43 1.16 12.18 -9.01
C GLY A 43 2.64 12.31 -8.71
N ALA A 44 2.98 13.24 -7.83
CA ALA A 44 4.35 13.44 -7.35
C ALA A 44 4.40 13.53 -5.83
N THR A 45 5.60 13.41 -5.28
CA THR A 45 5.86 13.77 -3.89
C THR A 45 6.51 15.14 -3.87
N PHE A 46 6.01 16.01 -3.01
CA PHE A 46 6.65 17.30 -2.74
C PHE A 46 7.24 17.29 -1.32
N SER A 47 8.45 17.82 -1.21
CA SER A 47 9.18 17.96 0.04
C SER A 47 9.69 19.40 0.14
N HIS A 48 9.11 20.17 1.06
CA HIS A 48 9.58 21.52 1.34
C HIS A 48 11.00 21.49 1.94
N LYS A 49 11.32 20.47 2.76
CA LYS A 49 12.67 20.25 3.27
C LYS A 49 13.69 20.08 2.15
N TYR A 50 13.40 19.25 1.16
CA TYR A 50 14.30 19.04 0.01
C TYR A 50 14.40 20.28 -0.88
N ALA A 51 13.32 21.03 -1.07
CA ALA A 51 13.38 22.31 -1.78
C ALA A 51 14.31 23.30 -1.08
N LYS A 52 14.24 23.40 0.26
CA LYS A 52 15.17 24.21 1.07
C LYS A 52 16.62 23.73 0.95
N GLU A 53 16.87 22.42 0.95
CA GLU A 53 18.21 21.83 0.77
C GLU A 53 18.82 22.18 -0.61
N LEU A 54 17.98 22.32 -1.64
CA LEU A 54 18.38 22.80 -2.96
C LEU A 54 18.57 24.33 -3.04
N GLY A 55 18.33 25.06 -1.95
CA GLY A 55 18.43 26.52 -1.90
C GLY A 55 17.27 27.25 -2.58
N LEU A 56 16.13 26.58 -2.77
CA LEU A 56 14.93 27.17 -3.37
C LEU A 56 14.02 27.78 -2.30
N ASP A 57 13.20 28.77 -2.70
CA ASP A 57 11.99 29.10 -1.96
C ASP A 57 10.99 27.96 -2.12
N TRP A 58 10.72 27.26 -1.03
CA TRP A 58 9.87 26.08 -1.05
C TRP A 58 8.39 26.42 -1.30
N GLN A 59 7.93 27.62 -0.91
CA GLN A 59 6.56 28.07 -1.13
C GLN A 59 6.34 28.36 -2.61
N GLU A 60 7.26 29.10 -3.22
CA GLU A 60 7.23 29.35 -4.66
C GLU A 60 7.35 28.04 -5.46
N ALA A 61 8.27 27.15 -5.06
CA ALA A 61 8.42 25.85 -5.71
C ALA A 61 7.13 25.01 -5.62
N TYR A 62 6.44 25.03 -4.48
CA TYR A 62 5.16 24.33 -4.33
C TYR A 62 4.09 24.87 -5.27
N VAL A 63 3.94 26.21 -5.34
CA VAL A 63 2.98 26.85 -6.25
C VAL A 63 3.30 26.53 -7.71
N ASN A 64 4.58 26.57 -8.12
CA ASN A 64 4.99 26.22 -9.48
C ASN A 64 4.70 24.74 -9.82
N VAL A 65 4.79 23.83 -8.85
CA VAL A 65 4.38 22.43 -9.03
C VAL A 65 2.86 22.30 -9.30
N LEU A 66 2.05 23.17 -8.71
CA LEU A 66 0.60 23.20 -8.91
C LEU A 66 0.21 23.89 -10.22
N ASP A 67 0.81 25.05 -10.52
CA ASP A 67 0.39 25.91 -11.61
C ASP A 67 1.04 25.53 -12.95
N ASP A 68 2.37 25.34 -12.95
CA ASP A 68 3.13 25.05 -14.18
C ASP A 68 3.10 23.56 -14.51
N LEU A 69 3.42 22.71 -13.53
CA LEU A 69 3.43 21.24 -13.74
C LEU A 69 2.02 20.63 -13.67
N ARG A 70 1.03 21.35 -13.13
CA ARG A 70 -0.39 20.94 -13.07
C ARG A 70 -0.59 19.57 -12.41
N ILE A 71 0.22 19.27 -11.40
CA ILE A 71 0.13 18.00 -10.67
C ILE A 71 -1.12 18.00 -9.80
N LYS A 72 -2.08 17.12 -10.12
CA LYS A 72 -3.36 17.02 -9.40
C LYS A 72 -3.30 16.18 -8.12
N LYS A 73 -2.25 15.37 -7.98
CA LYS A 73 -2.08 14.46 -6.85
C LYS A 73 -0.68 14.62 -6.30
N LEU A 74 -0.60 15.22 -5.14
CA LEU A 74 0.63 15.43 -4.41
C LEU A 74 0.59 14.64 -3.11
N ARG A 75 1.69 13.93 -2.86
CA ARG A 75 2.00 13.43 -1.53
C ARG A 75 2.88 14.46 -0.83
N LEU A 76 2.36 15.05 0.22
CA LEU A 76 3.12 15.93 1.10
C LEU A 76 3.89 15.10 2.12
N MET A 77 5.07 15.58 2.51
CA MET A 77 5.92 14.90 3.49
C MET A 77 5.82 15.60 4.84
N ALA A 78 5.32 14.89 5.83
CA ALA A 78 5.27 15.30 7.24
C ALA A 78 6.56 14.81 7.94
N TYR A 79 7.52 15.70 8.11
CA TYR A 79 8.81 15.39 8.74
C TYR A 79 8.71 15.49 10.26
N TRP A 80 8.94 14.37 10.96
CA TRP A 80 8.83 14.33 12.42
C TRP A 80 9.76 15.33 13.12
N ASP A 81 10.99 15.46 12.63
CA ASP A 81 12.00 16.37 13.17
C ASP A 81 11.66 17.86 12.99
N GLU A 82 10.77 18.19 12.06
CA GLU A 82 10.25 19.55 11.87
C GLU A 82 8.94 19.78 12.62
N LEU A 83 8.07 18.75 12.66
CA LEU A 83 6.79 18.82 13.36
C LEU A 83 6.97 18.80 14.88
N GLU A 84 7.92 18.03 15.40
CA GLU A 84 8.24 17.92 16.82
C GLU A 84 9.73 18.23 17.05
N MET A 85 10.08 19.52 16.92
CA MET A 85 11.46 19.98 17.16
C MET A 85 11.94 19.75 18.60
N ALA A 86 11.01 19.71 19.55
CA ALA A 86 11.27 19.36 20.95
C ALA A 86 10.15 18.46 21.46
N GLN A 87 10.48 17.47 22.30
CA GLN A 87 9.53 16.48 22.78
C GLN A 87 8.28 17.14 23.38
N GLY A 88 7.11 16.77 22.86
CA GLY A 88 5.80 17.31 23.28
C GLY A 88 5.49 18.71 22.77
N GLN A 89 6.37 19.34 21.98
CA GLN A 89 6.13 20.63 21.31
C GLN A 89 5.93 20.39 19.81
N TYR A 90 4.69 20.58 19.37
CA TYR A 90 4.32 20.38 17.97
C TYR A 90 4.09 21.70 17.25
N THR A 91 4.59 21.80 16.03
CA THR A 91 4.21 22.82 15.06
C THR A 91 3.76 22.14 13.77
N TYR A 92 2.77 22.72 13.12
CA TYR A 92 2.29 22.26 11.81
C TYR A 92 2.34 23.38 10.76
N GLN A 93 2.98 24.51 11.07
CA GLN A 93 2.89 25.72 10.26
C GLN A 93 3.24 25.50 8.78
N GLU A 94 4.35 24.81 8.48
CA GLU A 94 4.74 24.48 7.11
C GLU A 94 3.79 23.47 6.46
N LEU A 95 3.33 22.47 7.22
CA LEU A 95 2.43 21.44 6.71
C LEU A 95 1.03 21.99 6.44
N ASP A 96 0.54 22.93 7.26
CA ASP A 96 -0.75 23.59 7.12
C ASP A 96 -0.76 24.58 5.94
N TRP A 97 0.40 25.11 5.56
CA TRP A 97 0.52 25.99 4.39
C TRP A 97 0.46 25.19 3.07
N LEU A 98 0.98 23.96 3.05
CA LEU A 98 0.97 23.06 1.90
C LEU A 98 -0.45 22.53 1.61
#